data_AF-A0A1E3W850-F1
#
_entry.id   AF-A0A1E3W850-F1
#
_cell.length_a   1.000
_cell.length_b   1.000
_cell.length_c   1.000
_cell.angle_alpha   90.00
_cell.angle_beta   90.00
_cell.angle_gamma   90.00
#
_symmetry.space_group_name_H-M   'P 1'
#
loop_
_entity.id
_entity.type
_entity.pdbx_description
1 polymer ?
#
loop_
_entity_poly.entity_id
_entity_poly.type
_entity_poly.pdbx_seq_one_letter_code
_entity_poly.pdbx_strand_id
1 'polypeptide(L)'
;MTKDPRVRAFLINFAVYVVVVALLAALNFWRSPDNLWVIWVALGWGIGVAAHGLALLLRKTNRPERVFSDPKVRGFAVHLFAYVAVIALLIVVNLITTPDSWWWYWVALGWGLGLAANAWGVFGRKRARPA
;
A
#
# COMPACT_ATOMS: atom_id res chain seq x y z
N MET A 1 -18.77 19.02 0.71
CA MET A 1 -17.75 18.67 1.73
C MET A 1 -18.24 17.45 2.52
N THR A 2 -17.47 16.35 2.55
CA THR A 2 -17.89 15.09 3.20
C THR A 2 -17.98 15.27 4.73
N LYS A 3 -19.12 14.95 5.35
CA LYS A 3 -19.34 15.10 6.80
C LYS A 3 -18.52 14.13 7.67
N ASP A 4 -17.88 13.12 7.07
CA ASP A 4 -17.08 12.12 7.79
C ASP A 4 -15.69 12.70 8.16
N PRO A 5 -15.35 12.82 9.46
CA PRO A 5 -14.05 13.30 9.92
C PRO A 5 -12.86 12.50 9.38
N ARG A 6 -13.07 11.20 9.10
CA ARG A 6 -12.02 10.28 8.65
C ARG A 6 -11.69 10.48 7.19
N VAL A 7 -12.72 10.69 6.35
CA VAL A 7 -12.53 11.08 4.95
C VAL A 7 -11.79 12.41 4.89
N ARG A 8 -12.17 13.38 5.73
CA ARG A 8 -11.48 14.66 5.83
C ARG A 8 -10.00 14.49 6.20
N ALA A 9 -9.69 13.66 7.21
CA ALA A 9 -8.31 13.38 7.59
C ALA A 9 -7.50 12.73 6.45
N PHE A 10 -8.07 11.77 5.74
CA PHE A 10 -7.43 11.17 4.56
C PHE A 10 -7.20 12.21 3.45
N LEU A 11 -8.19 13.05 3.15
CA LEU A 11 -8.08 14.10 2.12
C LEU A 11 -7.01 15.13 2.48
N ILE A 12 -6.88 15.49 3.76
CA ILE A 12 -5.79 16.36 4.23
C ILE A 12 -4.44 15.70 4.00
N ASN A 13 -4.28 14.44 4.40
CA ASN A 13 -3.02 13.71 4.18
C ASN A 13 -2.70 13.53 2.69
N PHE A 14 -3.71 13.29 1.85
CA PHE A 14 -3.56 13.22 0.40
C PHE A 14 -3.15 14.57 -0.21
N ALA A 15 -3.80 15.67 0.22
CA ALA A 15 -3.44 17.01 -0.23
C ALA A 15 -2.02 17.39 0.19
N VAL A 16 -1.63 17.09 1.44
CA VAL A 16 -0.27 17.28 1.93
C VAL A 16 0.73 16.47 1.10
N TYR A 17 0.44 15.20 0.81
CA TYR A 17 1.26 14.36 -0.05
C TYR A 17 1.47 14.99 -1.44
N VAL A 18 0.40 15.45 -2.10
CA VAL A 18 0.50 16.09 -3.43
C VAL A 18 1.35 17.38 -3.36
N VAL A 19 1.12 18.23 -2.37
CA VAL A 19 1.87 19.48 -2.20
C VAL A 19 3.35 19.20 -1.96
N VAL A 20 3.66 18.27 -1.06
CA VAL A 20 5.05 17.90 -0.75
C VAL A 20 5.74 17.31 -1.97
N VAL A 21 5.11 16.35 -2.67
CA VAL A 21 5.69 15.75 -3.88
C VAL A 21 5.92 16.80 -4.97
N ALA A 22 5.00 17.75 -5.16
CA ALA A 22 5.17 18.83 -6.14
C ALA A 22 6.33 19.78 -5.78
N LEU A 23 6.48 20.14 -4.50
CA LEU A 23 7.59 20.95 -4.02
C LEU A 23 8.93 20.21 -4.15
N LEU A 24 8.98 18.93 -3.80
CA LEU A 24 10.17 18.11 -3.97
C LEU A 24 10.52 17.91 -5.44
N ALA A 25 9.53 17.80 -6.32
CA ALA A 25 9.75 17.72 -7.76
C ALA A 25 10.38 19.01 -8.29
N ALA A 26 9.82 20.17 -7.93
CA ALA A 26 10.37 21.47 -8.28
C ALA A 26 11.83 21.63 -7.78
N LEU A 27 12.10 21.25 -6.53
CA LEU A 27 13.44 21.26 -5.96
C LEU A 27 14.39 20.32 -6.70
N ASN A 28 13.91 19.12 -7.05
CA ASN A 28 14.71 18.12 -7.73
C ASN A 28 15.08 18.59 -9.15
N PHE A 29 14.14 19.14 -9.90
CA PHE A 29 14.42 19.71 -11.22
C PHE A 29 15.34 20.94 -11.15
N TRP A 30 15.22 21.77 -10.11
CA TRP A 30 16.13 22.90 -9.91
C TRP A 30 17.55 22.42 -9.62
N ARG A 31 17.73 21.47 -8.69
CA ARG A 31 19.06 21.13 -8.18
C ARG A 31 19.78 20.01 -8.90
N SER A 32 19.05 19.06 -9.45
CA SER A 32 19.63 17.84 -10.03
C SER A 32 18.67 17.26 -11.06
N PRO A 33 18.50 17.94 -12.22
CA PRO A 33 17.60 17.46 -13.28
C PRO A 33 18.00 16.09 -13.80
N ASP A 34 19.29 15.75 -13.74
CA ASP A 34 19.84 14.47 -14.19
C ASP A 34 19.60 13.31 -13.20
N ASN A 35 19.12 13.59 -11.99
CA ASN A 35 18.84 12.58 -10.96
C ASN A 35 17.47 12.78 -10.33
N LEU A 36 16.46 12.08 -10.87
CA LEU A 36 15.04 12.21 -10.49
C LEU A 36 14.68 11.46 -9.18
N TRP A 37 15.38 11.76 -8.09
CA TRP A 37 15.14 11.13 -6.78
C TRP A 37 13.71 11.33 -6.26
N VAL A 38 13.00 12.37 -6.70
CA VAL A 38 11.60 12.62 -6.31
C VAL A 38 10.68 11.46 -6.66
N ILE A 39 10.98 10.71 -7.72
CA ILE A 39 10.21 9.54 -8.14
C ILE A 39 10.21 8.48 -7.04
N TRP A 40 11.33 8.27 -6.37
CA TRP A 40 11.43 7.29 -5.29
C TRP A 40 10.62 7.69 -4.07
N VAL A 41 10.61 8.98 -3.72
CA VAL A 41 9.83 9.50 -2.59
C VAL A 41 8.34 9.46 -2.91
N ALA A 42 7.93 9.85 -4.12
CA ALA A 42 6.55 9.77 -4.57
C ALA A 42 6.05 8.32 -4.57
N LEU A 43 6.82 7.38 -5.13
CA LEU A 43 6.42 5.98 -5.20
C LEU A 43 6.37 5.32 -3.81
N GLY A 44 7.36 5.57 -2.94
CA GLY A 44 7.39 5.02 -1.59
C GLY A 44 6.23 5.53 -0.71
N TRP A 45 6.00 6.85 -0.69
CA TRP A 45 4.94 7.44 0.13
C TRP A 45 3.55 7.24 -0.49
N GLY A 46 3.47 7.18 -1.82
CA GLY A 46 2.23 6.93 -2.57
C GLY A 46 1.60 5.58 -2.24
N ILE A 47 2.39 4.55 -1.92
CA ILE A 47 1.87 3.25 -1.46
C ILE A 47 1.10 3.39 -0.14
N GLY A 48 1.63 4.15 0.83
CA GLY A 48 0.98 4.38 2.12
C GLY A 48 -0.35 5.15 1.97
N VAL A 49 -0.36 6.14 1.08
CA VAL A 49 -1.57 6.90 0.72
C VAL A 49 -2.60 5.99 0.04
N ALA A 50 -2.19 5.17 -0.92
CA ALA A 50 -3.07 4.22 -1.61
C ALA A 50 -3.65 3.18 -0.64
N ALA A 51 -2.84 2.65 0.28
CA ALA A 51 -3.27 1.72 1.31
C ALA A 51 -4.30 2.36 2.26
N HIS A 52 -4.10 3.62 2.67
CA HIS A 52 -5.06 4.34 3.50
C HIS A 52 -6.38 4.60 2.75
N GLY A 53 -6.29 4.96 1.46
CA GLY A 53 -7.45 5.12 0.59
C GLY A 53 -8.26 3.84 0.43
N LEU A 54 -7.60 2.71 0.17
CA LEU A 54 -8.22 1.39 0.09
C LEU A 54 -8.86 1.01 1.44
N ALA A 55 -8.17 1.22 2.56
CA ALA A 55 -8.71 0.96 3.89
C ALA A 55 -9.99 1.77 4.16
N LEU A 56 -10.09 2.98 3.61
CA LEU A 56 -11.25 3.84 3.75
C LEU A 56 -12.40 3.42 2.82
N LEU A 57 -12.10 2.99 1.60
CA LEU A 57 -13.07 2.40 0.67
C LEU A 57 -13.67 1.10 1.22
N LEU A 58 -12.84 0.18 1.72
CA LEU A 58 -13.29 -1.08 2.34
C LEU A 58 -14.08 -0.86 3.65
N ARG A 59 -13.99 0.34 4.25
CA ARG A 59 -14.82 0.72 5.41
C ARG A 59 -16.16 1.32 5.01
N LYS A 60 -16.19 2.14 3.94
CA LYS A 60 -17.38 2.83 3.47
C LYS A 60 -18.37 1.89 2.79
N THR A 61 -17.89 0.80 2.18
CA THR A 61 -18.72 -0.25 1.59
C THR A 61 -19.33 -1.14 2.69
N ASN A 62 -20.28 -0.59 3.46
CA ASN A 62 -21.24 -1.35 4.27
C ASN A 62 -22.41 -1.84 3.39
N ARG A 63 -22.10 -2.40 2.21
CA ARG A 63 -23.05 -3.21 1.43
C ARG A 63 -22.60 -4.66 1.57
N PRO A 64 -23.48 -5.58 2.03
CA PRO A 64 -23.12 -6.95 2.39
C PRO A 64 -22.88 -7.82 1.16
N GLU A 65 -21.84 -7.51 0.40
CA GLU A 65 -21.30 -8.41 -0.62
C GLU A 65 -20.39 -9.39 0.14
N ARG A 66 -20.79 -10.67 0.14
CA ARG A 66 -20.48 -11.69 1.16
C ARG A 66 -18.99 -12.07 1.32
N VAL A 67 -18.08 -11.42 0.61
CA VAL A 67 -16.64 -11.76 0.56
C VAL A 67 -15.81 -11.00 1.61
N PHE A 68 -16.18 -9.77 2.00
CA PHE A 68 -15.37 -8.92 2.90
C PHE A 68 -16.07 -8.51 4.22
N SER A 69 -17.12 -9.21 4.61
CA SER A 69 -17.90 -8.90 5.83
C SER A 69 -17.08 -9.04 7.11
N ASP A 70 -16.05 -9.89 7.12
CA ASP A 70 -15.19 -10.10 8.28
C ASP A 70 -14.12 -8.99 8.37
N PRO A 71 -14.07 -8.22 9.49
CA PRO A 71 -13.02 -7.24 9.73
C PRO A 71 -11.59 -7.77 9.54
N LYS A 72 -11.36 -9.06 9.81
CA LYS A 72 -10.05 -9.73 9.61
C LYS A 72 -9.70 -9.89 8.14
N VAL A 73 -10.67 -10.27 7.31
CA VAL A 73 -10.49 -10.40 5.85
C VAL A 73 -10.23 -9.03 5.22
N ARG A 74 -10.91 -7.99 5.69
CA ARG A 74 -10.63 -6.60 5.29
C ARG A 74 -9.21 -6.16 5.68
N GLY A 75 -8.79 -6.46 6.90
CA GLY A 75 -7.44 -6.17 7.37
C GLY A 75 -6.39 -6.87 6.49
N PHE A 76 -6.61 -8.15 6.20
CA PHE A 76 -5.76 -8.91 5.29
C PHE A 76 -5.71 -8.32 3.87
N ALA A 77 -6.85 -7.88 3.32
CA ALA A 77 -6.93 -7.28 1.99
C ALA A 77 -6.04 -6.03 1.85
N VAL A 78 -5.96 -5.19 2.89
CA VAL A 78 -5.06 -4.01 2.89
C VAL A 78 -3.59 -4.43 2.89
N HIS A 79 -3.23 -5.47 3.65
CA HIS A 79 -1.85 -5.99 3.67
C HIS A 79 -1.47 -6.66 2.35
N LEU A 80 -2.39 -7.41 1.75
CA LEU A 80 -2.22 -8.02 0.43
C LEU A 80 -2.03 -6.95 -0.65
N PHE A 81 -2.85 -5.91 -0.64
CA PHE A 81 -2.69 -4.79 -1.58
C PHE A 81 -1.34 -4.09 -1.41
N ALA A 82 -0.96 -3.78 -0.17
CA ALA A 82 0.34 -3.16 0.12
C ALA A 82 1.49 -4.04 -0.36
N TYR A 83 1.44 -5.35 -0.11
CA TYR A 83 2.42 -6.30 -0.60
C TYR A 83 2.54 -6.27 -2.13
N VAL A 84 1.43 -6.41 -2.86
CA VAL A 84 1.44 -6.39 -4.33
C VAL A 84 1.97 -5.07 -4.88
N ALA A 85 1.53 -3.93 -4.31
CA ALA A 85 1.97 -2.61 -4.74
C ALA A 85 3.48 -2.39 -4.51
N VAL A 86 4.00 -2.79 -3.34
CA VAL A 86 5.43 -2.72 -3.02
C VAL A 86 6.24 -3.62 -3.96
N ILE A 87 5.84 -4.88 -4.15
CA ILE A 87 6.59 -5.80 -5.02
C ILE A 87 6.59 -5.31 -6.47
N ALA A 88 5.46 -4.82 -6.99
CA ALA A 88 5.40 -4.22 -8.32
C ALA A 88 6.34 -3.02 -8.47
N LEU A 89 6.38 -2.14 -7.45
CA LEU A 89 7.33 -1.02 -7.42
C LEU A 89 8.77 -1.52 -7.42
N LEU A 90 9.12 -2.47 -6.54
CA LEU A 90 10.49 -3.01 -6.44
C LEU A 90 10.94 -3.71 -7.72
N ILE A 91 10.03 -4.37 -8.44
CA ILE A 91 10.32 -4.93 -9.77
C ILE A 91 10.72 -3.81 -10.74
N VAL A 92 9.92 -2.74 -10.82
CA VAL A 92 10.25 -1.58 -11.67
C VAL A 92 11.59 -0.97 -11.25
N VAL A 93 11.81 -0.76 -9.95
CA VAL A 93 13.08 -0.26 -9.40
C VAL A 93 14.24 -1.12 -9.88
N ASN A 94 14.13 -2.43 -9.69
CA ASN A 94 15.17 -3.38 -9.99
C ASN A 94 15.53 -3.40 -11.47
N LEU A 95 14.51 -3.37 -12.35
CA LEU A 95 14.71 -3.35 -13.80
C LEU A 95 15.41 -2.08 -14.30
N ILE A 96 15.22 -0.94 -13.63
CA ILE A 96 15.85 0.33 -14.05
C ILE A 96 17.18 0.62 -13.37
N THR A 97 17.45 0.05 -12.18
CA THR A 97 18.70 0.32 -11.44
C THR A 97 19.73 -0.79 -11.57
N THR A 98 19.31 -2.05 -11.53
CA THR A 98 20.20 -3.21 -11.49
C THR A 98 19.55 -4.42 -12.21
N PRO A 99 19.33 -4.35 -13.54
CA PRO A 99 18.59 -5.39 -14.27
C PRO A 99 19.26 -6.78 -14.22
N ASP A 100 20.59 -6.81 -14.06
CA ASP A 100 21.37 -8.05 -13.97
C ASP A 100 21.34 -8.69 -12.57
N SER A 101 20.80 -7.98 -11.56
CA SER A 101 20.75 -8.46 -10.18
C SER A 101 19.34 -8.43 -9.64
N TRP A 102 18.76 -9.61 -9.50
CA TRP A 102 17.35 -9.83 -9.20
C TRP A 102 17.08 -9.79 -7.69
N TRP A 103 17.26 -8.62 -7.04
CA TRP A 103 17.13 -8.51 -5.58
C TRP A 103 15.67 -8.43 -5.10
N TRP A 104 14.73 -8.03 -5.96
CA TRP A 104 13.32 -7.90 -5.58
C TRP A 104 12.70 -9.21 -5.10
N TYR A 105 13.19 -10.36 -5.60
CA TYR A 105 12.73 -11.70 -5.21
C TYR A 105 12.96 -11.97 -3.73
N TRP A 106 14.10 -11.55 -3.18
CA TRP A 106 14.41 -11.75 -1.76
C TRP A 106 13.44 -10.98 -0.85
N VAL A 107 13.08 -9.76 -1.26
CA VAL A 107 12.08 -8.95 -0.55
C VAL A 107 10.70 -9.58 -0.67
N ALA A 108 10.33 -10.04 -1.88
CA ALA A 108 9.07 -10.75 -2.13
C ALA A 108 8.96 -12.02 -1.28
N LEU A 109 10.00 -12.84 -1.21
CA LEU A 109 10.02 -14.05 -0.39
C LEU A 109 9.93 -13.73 1.11
N GLY A 110 10.73 -12.78 1.61
CA GLY A 110 10.73 -12.40 3.01
C GLY A 110 9.37 -11.86 3.48
N TRP A 111 8.80 -10.92 2.73
CA TRP A 111 7.48 -10.35 3.05
C TRP A 111 6.34 -11.33 2.73
N GLY A 112 6.49 -12.16 1.70
CA GLY A 112 5.51 -13.16 1.29
C GLY A 112 5.25 -14.20 2.36
N LEU A 113 6.27 -14.59 3.13
CA LEU A 113 6.10 -15.44 4.31
C LEU A 113 5.25 -14.78 5.39
N GLY A 114 5.49 -13.49 5.67
CA GLY A 114 4.69 -12.72 6.62
C GLY A 114 3.23 -12.58 6.17
N LEU A 115 3.00 -12.37 4.87
CA LEU A 115 1.67 -12.34 4.28
C LEU A 115 0.98 -13.72 4.38
N ALA A 116 1.70 -14.81 4.11
CA ALA A 116 1.18 -16.17 4.24
C ALA A 116 0.80 -16.50 5.69
N ALA A 117 1.62 -16.11 6.67
CA ALA A 117 1.30 -16.26 8.09
C ALA A 117 0.05 -15.46 8.49
N ASN A 118 -0.09 -14.23 7.99
CA ASN A 118 -1.29 -13.41 8.20
C ASN A 118 -2.53 -14.09 7.58
N ALA A 119 -2.42 -14.63 6.36
CA ALA A 119 -3.49 -15.38 5.70
C ALA A 119 -3.91 -16.60 6.53
N TRP A 120 -2.96 -17.37 7.05
CA TRP A 120 -3.23 -18.52 7.92
C TRP A 120 -3.96 -18.12 9.19
N GLY A 121 -3.58 -17.01 9.83
CA GLY A 121 -4.25 -16.49 11.02
C GLY A 121 -5.71 -16.06 10.78
N VAL A 122 -6.01 -15.60 9.57
CA VAL A 122 -7.36 -15.15 9.15
C VAL A 122 -8.24 -16.31 8.69
N PHE A 123 -7.72 -17.20 7.84
CA PHE A 123 -8.52 -18.25 7.20
C PHE A 123 -8.35 -19.66 7.80
N GLY A 124 -7.28 -19.90 8.57
CA GLY A 124 -6.95 -21.22 9.13
C GLY A 124 -7.72 -21.61 10.39
N ARG A 125 -8.38 -20.66 11.07
CA ARG A 125 -9.22 -20.97 12.25
C ARG A 125 -10.61 -21.43 11.83
N LYS A 126 -10.76 -22.73 11.50
CA LYS A 126 -12.08 -23.37 11.58
C LYS A 126 -12.48 -23.43 13.06
N ARG A 127 -13.63 -22.82 13.42
CA ARG A 127 -14.21 -22.96 14.77
C ARG A 127 -14.41 -24.44 15.05
N ALA A 128 -13.65 -25.01 15.99
CA ALA A 128 -14.11 -26.18 16.72
C ALA A 128 -15.41 -25.74 17.41
N ARG A 129 -16.54 -26.31 16.98
CA ARG A 129 -17.85 -26.07 17.56
C ARG A 129 -17.88 -26.91 18.85
N PRO A 130 -17.95 -26.32 20.06
CA PRO A 130 -18.17 -27.11 21.26
C PRO A 130 -19.56 -27.76 21.15
N ALA A 131 -19.60 -29.07 21.39
CA ALA A 131 -20.81 -29.88 21.44
C ALA A 131 -21.62 -29.59 22.71
#